data_AF-A0A0N0ABI2-F1
#
_entry.id   AF-A0A0N0ABI2-F1
#
_cell.length_a   1.000
_cell.length_b   1.000
_cell.length_c   1.000
_cell.angle_alpha   90.00
_cell.angle_beta   90.00
_cell.angle_gamma   90.00
#
_symmetry.space_group_name_H-M   'P 1'
#
loop_
_entity.id
_entity.type
_entity.pdbx_description
1 polymer ?
#
loop_
_entity_poly.entity_id
_entity_poly.type
_entity_poly.pdbx_seq_one_letter_code
_entity_poly.pdbx_strand_id
1 'polypeptide(L)'
;MTDHHTYGTSSHTATELVRLVGDRLGLVFTERDSDYRGVYHLVGIPNGEIEIQPNPIPGDDEEDDLYAPDHPSIPVLLLTTTPAPNPTLQASLGSIEGLIHLDHETA
;
A
#
# COMPACT_ATOMS: atom_id res chain seq x y z
N MET A 1 6.21 19.59 -2.43
CA MET A 1 5.14 19.00 -1.62
C MET A 1 5.01 17.57 -2.06
N THR A 2 5.00 16.61 -1.14
CA THR A 2 4.86 15.19 -1.44
C THR A 2 3.40 14.81 -1.31
N ASP A 3 2.90 14.03 -2.26
CA ASP A 3 1.54 13.56 -2.40
C ASP A 3 1.50 12.07 -2.04
N HIS A 4 0.78 11.77 -0.95
CA HIS A 4 0.67 10.43 -0.38
C HIS A 4 -0.76 9.94 -0.53
N HIS A 5 -0.92 8.71 -1.01
CA HIS A 5 -2.22 8.04 -1.05
C HIS A 5 -2.15 6.69 -0.38
N THR A 6 -3.20 6.38 0.37
CA THR A 6 -3.42 5.08 0.99
C THR A 6 -4.59 4.42 0.30
N TYR A 7 -4.37 3.19 -0.15
CA TYR A 7 -5.39 2.30 -0.67
C TYR A 7 -5.45 1.03 0.18
N GLY A 8 -6.58 0.34 0.11
CA GLY A 8 -6.85 -0.83 0.93
C GLY A 8 -7.62 -1.91 0.19
N THR A 9 -7.43 -3.16 0.59
CA THR A 9 -8.28 -4.26 0.13
C THR A 9 -8.48 -5.31 1.21
N SER A 10 -9.69 -5.88 1.24
CA SER A 10 -10.05 -7.08 1.99
C SER A 10 -10.30 -8.30 1.09
N SER A 11 -10.22 -8.10 -0.23
CA SER A 11 -10.50 -9.13 -1.23
C SER A 11 -9.24 -9.85 -1.73
N HIS A 12 -8.06 -9.27 -1.49
CA HIS A 12 -6.78 -9.80 -1.95
C HIS A 12 -5.79 -9.90 -0.81
N THR A 13 -4.94 -10.92 -0.85
CA THR A 13 -3.73 -10.99 -0.03
C THR A 13 -2.67 -10.00 -0.54
N ALA A 14 -1.65 -9.71 0.29
CA ALA A 14 -0.54 -8.83 -0.12
C ALA A 14 0.16 -9.35 -1.39
N THR A 15 0.41 -10.66 -1.48
CA THR A 15 1.04 -11.28 -2.66
C THR A 15 0.15 -11.20 -3.91
N GLU A 16 -1.17 -11.39 -3.78
CA GLU A 16 -2.10 -11.23 -4.91
C GLU A 16 -2.15 -9.77 -5.38
N LEU A 17 -2.21 -8.82 -4.44
CA LEU A 17 -2.22 -7.40 -4.77
C LEU A 17 -0.91 -6.98 -5.47
N VAL A 18 0.24 -7.49 -5.02
CA VAL A 18 1.54 -7.28 -5.69
C VAL A 18 1.50 -7.72 -7.15
N ARG A 19 0.92 -8.90 -7.42
CA ARG A 19 0.80 -9.42 -8.79
C ARG A 19 -0.15 -8.57 -9.63
N LEU A 20 -1.31 -8.21 -9.10
CA LEU A 20 -2.30 -7.38 -9.81
C LEU A 20 -1.75 -6.00 -10.16
N VAL A 21 -1.10 -5.34 -9.18
CA VAL A 21 -0.52 -4.01 -9.37
C VAL A 21 0.69 -4.09 -10.30
N GLY A 22 1.54 -5.10 -10.12
CA GLY A 22 2.69 -5.36 -10.99
C GLY A 22 2.28 -5.56 -12.44
N ASP A 23 1.31 -6.44 -12.71
CA ASP A 23 0.79 -6.71 -14.05
C ASP A 23 0.11 -5.47 -14.66
N ARG A 24 -0.64 -4.71 -13.85
CA ARG A 24 -1.36 -3.51 -14.30
C ARG A 24 -0.42 -2.37 -14.69
N LEU A 25 0.69 -2.20 -13.98
CA LEU A 25 1.63 -1.09 -14.14
C LEU A 25 2.92 -1.50 -14.89
N GLY A 26 3.12 -2.79 -15.17
CA GLY A 26 4.36 -3.31 -15.73
C GLY A 26 5.54 -3.21 -14.77
N LEU A 27 5.29 -3.41 -13.48
CA LEU A 27 6.28 -3.25 -12.40
C LEU A 27 6.61 -4.59 -11.74
N VAL A 28 7.82 -4.69 -11.22
CA VAL A 28 8.27 -5.84 -10.41
C VAL A 28 8.61 -5.35 -9.02
N PHE A 29 7.87 -5.84 -8.03
CA PHE A 29 8.11 -5.52 -6.64
C PHE A 29 9.26 -6.34 -6.07
N THR A 30 10.01 -5.72 -5.16
CA THR A 30 11.02 -6.39 -4.33
C THR A 30 10.44 -6.60 -2.94
N GLU A 31 10.47 -7.84 -2.47
CA GLU A 31 10.12 -8.18 -1.08
C GLU A 31 11.19 -7.65 -0.12
N ARG A 32 10.76 -7.11 1.01
CA ARG A 32 11.59 -6.61 2.10
C ARG A 32 11.02 -7.10 3.43
N ASP A 33 11.91 -7.32 4.39
CA ASP A 33 11.55 -7.73 5.75
C ASP A 33 11.97 -6.63 6.73
N SER A 34 11.11 -6.33 7.70
CA SER A 34 11.31 -5.30 8.71
C SER A 34 10.91 -5.82 10.07
N ASP A 35 11.75 -5.62 11.08
CA ASP A 35 11.46 -6.00 12.46
C ASP A 35 10.20 -5.32 13.03
N TYR A 36 9.72 -4.23 12.40
CA TYR A 36 8.55 -3.46 12.83
C TYR A 36 7.31 -3.67 11.96
N ARG A 37 7.45 -4.11 10.71
CA ARG A 37 6.32 -4.24 9.76
C ARG A 37 6.16 -5.68 9.25
N GLY A 38 7.11 -6.54 9.56
CA GLY A 38 7.34 -7.81 8.87
C GLY A 38 7.57 -7.63 7.39
N VAL A 39 7.05 -8.58 6.61
CA VAL A 39 7.24 -8.65 5.16
C VAL A 39 6.35 -7.64 4.44
N TYR A 40 6.99 -6.80 3.61
CA TYR A 40 6.33 -5.85 2.71
C TYR A 40 7.00 -5.86 1.34
N HIS A 41 6.34 -5.26 0.35
CA HIS A 41 6.79 -5.24 -1.03
C HIS A 41 6.93 -3.81 -1.50
N LEU A 42 8.08 -3.47 -2.11
CA LEU A 42 8.41 -2.13 -2.54
C LEU A 42 8.84 -2.11 -4.00
N VAL A 43 8.40 -1.09 -4.74
CA VAL A 43 8.94 -0.76 -6.06
C VAL A 43 9.11 0.74 -6.21
N GLY A 44 10.27 1.17 -6.70
CA GLY A 44 10.50 2.53 -7.13
C GLY A 44 9.92 2.78 -8.52
N ILE A 45 9.24 3.90 -8.69
CA ILE A 45 8.76 4.41 -9.98
C ILE A 45 9.51 5.72 -10.31
N PRO A 46 9.55 6.18 -11.57
CA PRO A 46 10.35 7.35 -11.97
C PRO A 46 10.11 8.62 -11.14
N ASN A 47 8.92 8.76 -10.55
CA ASN A 47 8.54 9.89 -9.70
C ASN A 47 7.89 9.42 -8.40
N GLY A 48 8.49 8.46 -7.70
CA GLY A 48 7.95 8.02 -6.41
C GLY A 48 8.19 6.55 -6.10
N GLU A 49 7.36 6.03 -5.23
CA GLU A 49 7.39 4.63 -4.82
C GLU A 49 5.99 4.11 -4.53
N ILE A 50 5.85 2.79 -4.62
CA ILE A 50 4.65 2.06 -4.25
C ILE A 50 5.06 0.98 -3.25
N GLU A 51 4.38 0.93 -2.12
CA GLU A 51 4.52 -0.10 -1.10
C GLU A 51 3.24 -0.91 -0.96
N ILE A 52 3.36 -2.22 -0.76
CA ILE A 52 2.24 -3.11 -0.44
C ILE A 52 2.60 -3.92 0.80
N GLN A 53 1.71 -3.92 1.79
CA GLN A 53 1.96 -4.54 3.09
C GLN A 53 0.69 -5.08 3.74
N PRO A 54 0.81 -6.01 4.69
CA PRO A 54 -0.22 -6.23 5.70
C PRO A 54 -0.51 -4.94 6.46
N ASN A 55 -1.78 -4.72 6.81
CA ASN A 55 -2.18 -3.65 7.71
C ASN A 55 -1.87 -3.95 9.19
N PRO A 56 -2.14 -5.16 9.74
CA PRO A 56 -1.77 -5.45 11.11
C PRO A 56 -0.24 -5.56 11.23
N ILE A 57 0.32 -4.97 12.29
CA ILE A 57 1.73 -5.11 12.61
C ILE A 57 1.98 -6.51 13.20
N PRO A 58 2.96 -7.27 12.67
CA PRO A 58 3.29 -8.58 13.22
C PRO A 58 3.77 -8.48 14.68
N GLY A 59 3.12 -9.24 15.57
CA GLY A 59 3.47 -9.29 16.99
C GLY A 59 2.86 -8.17 17.85
N ASP A 60 2.03 -7.33 17.26
CA ASP A 60 1.14 -6.44 18.00
C ASP A 60 -0.15 -7.20 18.33
N ASP A 61 -0.20 -7.79 19.52
CA ASP A 61 -1.36 -8.55 20.02
C ASP A 61 -2.48 -7.62 20.51
N GLU A 62 -2.64 -6.43 19.88
CA GLU A 62 -3.61 -5.38 20.21
C GLU A 62 -3.46 -4.80 21.65
N GLU A 63 -2.34 -5.04 22.34
CA GLU A 63 -2.13 -4.55 23.72
C GLU A 63 -1.64 -3.08 23.79
N ASP A 64 -1.15 -2.51 22.68
CA ASP A 64 -0.72 -1.10 22.59
C ASP A 64 -1.48 -0.36 21.47
N ASP A 65 -2.44 0.50 21.87
CA ASP A 65 -3.22 1.34 20.95
C ASP A 65 -2.35 2.22 20.03
N LEU A 66 -1.07 2.43 20.36
CA LEU A 66 -0.13 3.23 19.57
C LEU A 66 0.10 2.69 18.14
N TYR A 67 -0.10 1.39 17.93
CA TYR A 67 0.12 0.71 16.65
C TYR A 67 -1.16 0.13 16.04
N ALA A 68 -2.32 0.40 16.65
CA ALA A 68 -3.60 -0.03 16.13
C ALA A 68 -3.81 0.52 14.71
N PRO A 69 -4.21 -0.33 13.75
CA PRO A 69 -4.37 0.12 12.36
C PRO A 69 -5.55 1.09 12.23
N ASP A 70 -5.36 2.18 11.48
CA ASP A 70 -6.41 3.17 11.19
C ASP A 70 -7.61 2.54 10.45
N HIS A 71 -7.37 1.47 9.67
CA HIS A 71 -8.37 0.77 8.87
C HIS A 71 -8.49 -0.71 9.27
N PRO A 72 -8.98 -1.05 10.48
CA PRO A 72 -8.87 -2.40 11.04
C PRO A 72 -9.62 -3.48 10.22
N SER A 73 -10.61 -3.08 9.41
CA SER A 73 -11.32 -3.99 8.49
C SER A 73 -10.60 -4.24 7.16
N ILE A 74 -9.47 -3.57 6.93
CA ILE A 74 -8.66 -3.66 5.72
C ILE A 74 -7.36 -4.39 6.06
N PRO A 75 -7.22 -5.68 5.72
CA PRO A 75 -6.04 -6.47 6.09
C PRO A 75 -4.79 -6.14 5.25
N VAL A 76 -4.93 -5.50 4.09
CA VAL A 76 -3.81 -5.21 3.17
C VAL A 76 -3.89 -3.77 2.69
N LEU A 77 -2.76 -3.05 2.78
CA LEU A 77 -2.61 -1.68 2.33
C LEU A 77 -1.69 -1.59 1.11
N LEU A 78 -1.98 -0.58 0.28
CA LEU A 78 -1.08 -0.09 -0.76
C LEU A 78 -0.86 1.41 -0.52
N LEU A 79 0.41 1.80 -0.40
CA LEU A 79 0.82 3.18 -0.16
C LEU A 79 1.53 3.70 -1.41
N THR A 80 1.22 4.92 -1.82
CA THR A 80 1.97 5.61 -2.87
C THR A 80 2.54 6.91 -2.35
N THR A 81 3.81 7.17 -2.66
CA THR A 81 4.48 8.43 -2.34
C THR A 81 5.00 9.03 -3.64
N THR A 82 4.54 10.22 -4.01
CA THR A 82 4.96 10.91 -5.23
C THR A 82 5.30 12.38 -4.97
N PRO A 83 6.22 13.02 -5.71
CA PRO A 83 6.60 14.42 -5.46
C PRO A 83 5.57 15.44 -5.99
N ALA A 84 4.51 14.97 -6.66
CA ALA A 84 3.39 15.77 -7.16
C ALA A 84 2.21 14.83 -7.50
N PRO A 85 0.96 15.33 -7.47
CA PRO A 85 -0.21 14.52 -7.80
C PRO A 85 -0.08 13.76 -9.12
N ASN A 86 -0.38 12.46 -9.08
CA ASN A 86 -0.27 11.57 -10.23
C ASN A 86 -1.63 10.94 -10.58
N PRO A 87 -2.51 11.65 -11.31
CA PRO A 87 -3.85 11.16 -11.62
C PRO A 87 -3.85 9.92 -12.52
N THR A 88 -2.78 9.70 -13.31
CA THR A 88 -2.66 8.49 -14.15
C THR A 88 -2.41 7.25 -13.30
N LEU A 89 -1.55 7.37 -12.28
CA LEU A 89 -1.33 6.31 -11.30
C LEU A 89 -2.60 6.04 -10.50
N GLN A 90 -3.25 7.09 -9.98
CA GLN A 90 -4.51 6.97 -9.23
C GLN A 90 -5.61 6.29 -10.05
N ALA A 91 -5.79 6.67 -11.32
CA ALA A 91 -6.77 6.04 -12.20
C ALA A 91 -6.43 4.57 -12.51
N SER A 92 -5.14 4.24 -12.63
CA SER A 92 -4.70 2.86 -12.85
C SER A 92 -4.97 1.98 -11.63
N LEU A 93 -4.65 2.47 -10.43
CA LEU A 93 -4.92 1.78 -9.17
C LEU A 93 -6.43 1.68 -8.89
N GLY A 94 -7.18 2.76 -9.11
CA GLY A 94 -8.64 2.77 -8.94
C GLY A 94 -9.41 1.88 -9.92
N SER A 95 -8.73 1.31 -10.93
CA SER A 95 -9.32 0.30 -11.83
C SER A 95 -9.14 -1.14 -11.35
N ILE A 96 -8.39 -1.36 -10.27
CA ILE A 96 -8.19 -2.69 -9.67
C ILE A 96 -9.43 -3.04 -8.84
N GLU A 97 -10.09 -4.13 -9.21
CA GLU A 97 -11.28 -4.60 -8.51
C GLU A 97 -10.96 -4.94 -7.05
N GLY A 98 -11.76 -4.39 -6.12
CA GLY A 98 -11.58 -4.62 -4.69
C GLY A 98 -10.48 -3.79 -4.02
N LEU A 99 -9.79 -2.92 -4.75
CA LEU A 99 -8.88 -1.92 -4.18
C LEU A 99 -9.64 -0.60 -3.99
N ILE A 100 -9.74 -0.14 -2.75
CA ILE A 100 -10.44 1.10 -2.39
C ILE A 100 -9.45 2.18 -1.98
N HIS A 101 -9.76 3.43 -2.29
CA HIS A 101 -8.98 4.58 -1.83
C HIS A 101 -9.44 4.95 -0.42
N LEU A 102 -8.49 5.00 0.51
CA LEU A 102 -8.74 5.21 1.94
C LEU A 102 -8.44 6.65 2.34
N ASP A 103 -7.21 7.11 2.10
CA ASP A 103 -6.73 8.42 2.53
C ASP A 103 -5.85 9.09 1.48
N HIS A 104 -5.78 10.41 1.57
CA HIS A 104 -4.93 11.27 0.75
C HIS A 104 -4.35 12.40 1.59
N GLU A 105 -3.03 12.57 1.54
CA GLU A 105 -2.32 13.59 2.28
C GLU A 105 -1.32 14.34 1.38
N THR A 106 -1.29 15.66 1.50
CA THR A 106 -0.32 16.52 0.81
C THR A 106 0.53 17.27 1.83
N ALA A 107 1.85 17.07 1.81
CA ALA A 107 2.81 17.68 2.74
C ALA A 107 3.78 18.63 2.02
#